data_AF-A0A7C8Z993-F1
#
_entry.id   AF-A0A7C8Z993-F1
#
_cell.length_a   1.000
_cell.length_b   1.000
_cell.length_c   1.000
_cell.angle_alpha   90.00
_cell.angle_beta   90.00
_cell.angle_gamma   90.00
#
_symmetry.space_group_name_H-M   'P 1'
#
loop_
_entity.id
_entity.type
_entity.pdbx_description
1 polymer ?
#
loop_
_entity_poly.entity_id
_entity_poly.type
_entity_poly.pdbx_seq_one_letter_code
_entity_poly.pdbx_strand_id
1 'polypeptide(L)'
;DALPISHLVYEKRSWTGLNAGVLLIRNCQWSMDLLARWIKFGPQGPDYEKWGELLRSMFKDKLYPESDDQTALAYLLVEEKDKWGDKIYMESEYYLEGYWVEIVGTLGDVAEEYRAAERQVRRLRRRHAEKGGEWNGGQWEEYMKGVEGWKRRPFITHFT
;
A
#
# COMPACT_ATOMS: atom_id res chain seq x y z
N ASP A 1 5.58 20.43 -1.36
CA ASP A 1 5.02 19.38 -2.24
C ASP A 1 5.92 18.17 -2.17
N ALA A 2 5.50 17.14 -1.43
CA ALA A 2 6.20 15.86 -1.47
C ALA A 2 6.00 15.26 -2.87
N LEU A 3 7.08 14.78 -3.49
CA LEU A 3 6.96 14.03 -4.73
C LEU A 3 6.03 12.83 -4.48
N PRO A 4 5.10 12.51 -5.41
CA PRO A 4 4.22 11.36 -5.25
C PRO A 4 5.06 10.10 -5.00
N ILE A 5 4.53 9.17 -4.19
CA ILE A 5 5.26 7.94 -3.77
C ILE A 5 5.85 7.17 -4.96
N SER A 6 5.23 7.33 -6.14
CA SER A 6 5.71 6.85 -7.43
C SER A 6 7.16 7.21 -7.77
N HIS A 7 7.70 8.33 -7.28
CA HIS A 7 9.11 8.71 -7.46
C HIS A 7 10.04 7.72 -6.73
N LEU A 8 9.63 7.12 -5.62
CA LEU A 8 10.43 6.09 -4.94
C LEU A 8 10.62 4.86 -5.82
N VAL A 9 9.59 4.46 -6.57
CA VAL A 9 9.64 3.34 -7.50
C VAL A 9 10.36 3.71 -8.80
N TYR A 10 9.87 4.72 -9.52
CA TYR A 10 10.32 5.02 -10.88
C TYR A 10 11.69 5.69 -10.95
N GLU A 11 12.02 6.55 -9.99
CA GLU A 11 13.24 7.35 -10.04
C GLU A 11 14.30 6.81 -9.09
N LYS A 12 13.95 6.63 -7.80
CA LYS A 12 14.92 6.11 -6.81
C LYS A 12 15.17 4.62 -6.93
N ARG A 13 14.26 3.87 -7.57
CA ARG A 13 14.27 2.40 -7.59
C ARG A 13 14.50 1.86 -6.17
N SER A 14 13.68 2.34 -5.24
CA SER A 14 13.72 1.96 -3.83
C SER A 14 12.89 0.70 -3.61
N TRP A 15 13.44 -0.26 -2.88
CA TRP A 15 12.77 -1.51 -2.57
C TRP A 15 11.51 -1.32 -1.70
N THR A 16 11.44 -0.22 -0.92
CA THR A 16 10.28 0.19 -0.12
C THR A 16 9.42 1.25 -0.81
N GLY A 17 9.60 1.47 -2.12
CA GLY A 17 8.80 2.43 -2.89
C GLY A 17 7.34 2.01 -3.07
N LEU A 18 7.02 0.74 -2.82
CA LEU A 18 5.67 0.18 -2.72
C LEU A 18 5.72 -0.99 -1.73
N ASN A 19 4.57 -1.47 -1.24
CA ASN A 19 4.49 -2.78 -0.61
C ASN A 19 3.45 -3.71 -1.24
N ALA A 20 3.74 -5.01 -1.13
CA ALA A 20 2.95 -6.10 -1.70
C ALA A 20 2.26 -6.97 -0.63
N GLY A 21 2.35 -6.60 0.65
CA GLY A 21 1.64 -7.25 1.75
C GLY A 21 0.13 -6.95 1.74
N VAL A 22 -0.27 -5.79 1.22
CA VAL A 22 -1.69 -5.43 1.01
C VAL A 22 -1.86 -4.84 -0.38
N LEU A 23 -2.60 -5.53 -1.23
CA LEU A 23 -2.99 -5.01 -2.54
C LEU A 23 -4.39 -5.46 -2.93
N LEU A 24 -5.02 -4.68 -3.80
CA LEU A 24 -6.31 -4.98 -4.38
C LEU A 24 -6.13 -5.38 -5.84
N ILE A 25 -6.47 -6.61 -6.17
CA ILE A 25 -6.43 -7.12 -7.55
C ILE A 25 -7.85 -7.29 -8.06
N ARG A 26 -8.17 -6.61 -9.16
CA ARG A 26 -9.43 -6.80 -9.86
C ARG A 26 -9.47 -8.18 -10.50
N ASN A 27 -10.50 -8.97 -10.23
CA ASN A 27 -10.68 -10.25 -10.93
C ASN A 27 -10.97 -10.00 -12.44
N CYS A 28 -9.94 -10.12 -13.27
CA CYS A 28 -10.02 -9.92 -14.72
C CYS A 28 -8.83 -10.56 -15.45
N GLN A 29 -8.93 -10.69 -16.77
CA GLN A 29 -7.87 -11.29 -17.59
C GLN A 29 -6.52 -10.57 -17.44
N TRP A 30 -6.52 -9.23 -17.41
CA TRP A 30 -5.29 -8.46 -17.22
C TRP A 30 -4.56 -8.83 -15.93
N SER A 31 -5.32 -9.04 -14.84
CA SER A 31 -4.74 -9.46 -13.56
C SER A 31 -4.22 -10.88 -13.57
N MET A 32 -4.87 -11.79 -14.31
CA MET A 32 -4.34 -13.15 -14.52
C MET A 32 -3.03 -13.12 -15.32
N ASP A 33 -2.93 -12.26 -16.33
CA ASP A 33 -1.72 -12.09 -17.13
C ASP A 33 -0.57 -11.49 -16.30
N LEU A 34 -0.88 -10.50 -15.45
CA LEU A 34 0.08 -9.93 -14.50
C LEU A 34 0.59 -11.00 -13.54
N LEU A 35 -0.31 -11.77 -12.91
CA LEU A 35 0.05 -12.85 -11.98
C LEU A 35 0.91 -13.93 -12.66
N ALA A 36 0.59 -14.29 -13.90
CA ALA A 36 1.37 -15.25 -14.69
C ALA A 36 2.78 -14.74 -15.02
N ARG A 37 2.98 -13.43 -15.14
CA ARG A 37 4.31 -12.81 -15.28
C ARG A 37 5.04 -12.71 -13.94
N TRP A 38 4.32 -12.32 -12.89
CA TRP A 38 4.86 -12.08 -11.55
C TRP A 38 5.30 -13.36 -10.85
N ILE A 39 4.60 -14.49 -11.06
CA ILE A 39 4.99 -15.80 -10.50
C ILE A 39 6.38 -16.28 -10.97
N LYS A 40 6.89 -15.77 -12.09
CA LYS A 40 8.22 -16.12 -12.61
C LYS A 40 9.37 -15.67 -11.69
N PHE A 41 9.11 -14.72 -10.81
CA PHE A 41 10.05 -14.25 -9.79
C PHE A 41 10.01 -15.10 -8.51
N GLY A 42 9.05 -16.03 -8.40
CA GLY A 42 8.86 -16.83 -7.20
C GLY A 42 9.86 -17.99 -7.06
N PRO A 43 9.98 -18.56 -5.84
CA PRO A 43 10.97 -19.60 -5.51
C PRO A 43 10.79 -20.92 -6.26
N GLN A 44 9.63 -21.14 -6.89
CA GLN A 44 9.38 -22.33 -7.70
C GLN A 44 9.88 -22.19 -9.15
N GLY A 45 10.34 -20.99 -9.55
CA GLY A 45 10.88 -20.75 -10.88
C GLY A 45 12.35 -21.18 -11.01
N PRO A 46 12.77 -21.69 -12.18
CA PRO A 46 14.15 -22.13 -12.41
C PRO A 46 15.18 -20.99 -12.35
N ASP A 47 14.73 -19.73 -12.46
CA ASP A 47 15.57 -18.53 -12.47
C ASP A 47 15.48 -17.73 -11.17
N TYR A 48 14.98 -18.30 -10.08
CA TYR A 48 14.76 -17.59 -8.80
C TYR A 48 16.03 -16.88 -8.29
N GLU A 49 17.17 -17.56 -8.29
CA GLU A 49 18.46 -16.99 -7.86
C GLU A 49 18.88 -15.83 -8.76
N LYS A 50 18.74 -15.99 -10.09
CA LYS A 50 19.06 -14.94 -11.07
C LYS A 50 18.16 -13.72 -10.92
N TRP A 51 16.88 -13.92 -10.60
CA TRP A 51 15.97 -12.81 -10.29
C TRP A 51 16.41 -12.11 -9.01
N GLY A 52 16.84 -12.83 -7.97
CA GLY A 52 17.38 -12.24 -6.74
C GLY A 52 18.59 -11.35 -7.02
N GLU A 53 19.56 -11.85 -7.79
CA GLU A 53 20.74 -11.09 -8.22
C GLU A 53 20.36 -9.84 -9.02
N LEU A 54 19.46 -9.98 -10.01
CA LEU A 54 19.01 -8.88 -10.84
C LEU A 54 18.30 -7.81 -10.00
N LEU A 55 17.33 -8.21 -9.17
CA LEU A 55 16.55 -7.29 -8.32
C LEU A 55 17.46 -6.58 -7.32
N ARG A 56 18.41 -7.28 -6.70
CA ARG A 56 19.40 -6.66 -5.81
C ARG A 56 20.32 -5.68 -6.54
N SER A 57 20.66 -5.98 -7.79
CA SER A 57 21.47 -5.07 -8.60
C SER A 57 20.69 -3.80 -8.99
N MET A 58 19.37 -3.91 -9.15
CA MET A 58 18.50 -2.85 -9.61
C MET A 58 18.01 -1.94 -8.47
N PHE A 59 17.60 -2.53 -7.34
CA PHE A 59 17.12 -1.84 -6.15
C PHE A 59 18.25 -1.79 -5.12
N LYS A 60 19.06 -0.71 -5.14
CA LYS A 60 20.32 -0.63 -4.39
C LYS A 60 20.16 -0.65 -2.87
N ASP A 61 18.99 -0.30 -2.39
CA ASP A 61 18.61 -0.29 -0.97
C ASP A 61 17.91 -1.59 -0.52
N LYS A 62 17.78 -2.57 -1.42
CA LYS A 62 17.20 -3.88 -1.11
C LYS A 62 18.04 -4.62 -0.07
N LEU A 63 17.38 -5.03 1.01
CA LEU A 63 18.04 -5.67 2.16
C LEU A 63 18.38 -7.14 1.91
N TYR A 64 17.45 -7.89 1.32
CA TYR A 64 17.57 -9.34 1.12
C TYR A 64 18.14 -9.67 -0.25
N PRO A 65 19.01 -10.68 -0.38
CA PRO A 65 19.56 -11.07 -1.68
C PRO A 65 18.58 -11.84 -2.57
N GLU A 66 17.61 -12.54 -2.00
CA GLU A 66 16.67 -13.42 -2.71
C GLU A 66 15.62 -12.63 -3.48
N SER A 67 15.03 -13.22 -4.53
CA SER A 67 13.88 -12.61 -5.19
C SER A 67 12.67 -12.56 -4.23
N ASP A 68 11.97 -11.45 -4.19
CA ASP A 68 10.75 -11.26 -3.40
C ASP A 68 9.64 -10.63 -4.25
N ASP A 69 8.40 -10.79 -3.81
CA ASP A 69 7.20 -10.35 -4.52
C ASP A 69 7.12 -8.82 -4.64
N GLN A 70 7.48 -8.09 -3.58
CA GLN A 70 7.48 -6.63 -3.54
C GLN A 70 8.41 -6.01 -4.59
N THR A 71 9.68 -6.40 -4.61
CA THR A 71 10.66 -5.87 -5.58
C THR A 71 10.45 -6.43 -6.98
N ALA A 72 9.88 -7.63 -7.12
CA ALA A 72 9.43 -8.13 -8.40
C ALA A 72 8.29 -7.28 -9.00
N LEU A 73 7.33 -6.85 -8.19
CA LEU A 73 6.27 -5.94 -8.67
C LEU A 73 6.85 -4.56 -9.03
N ALA A 74 7.79 -4.05 -8.24
CA ALA A 74 8.50 -2.82 -8.55
C ALA A 74 9.29 -2.94 -9.87
N TYR A 75 9.93 -4.08 -10.14
CA TYR A 75 10.58 -4.36 -11.41
C TYR A 75 9.61 -4.25 -12.59
N LEU A 76 8.42 -4.86 -12.48
CA LEU A 76 7.41 -4.80 -13.54
C LEU A 76 6.95 -3.36 -13.81
N LEU A 77 6.85 -2.54 -12.77
CA LEU A 77 6.51 -1.13 -12.91
C LEU A 77 7.62 -0.31 -13.57
N VAL A 78 8.89 -0.63 -13.31
CA VAL A 78 10.02 0.14 -13.83
C VAL A 78 10.44 -0.31 -15.23
N GLU A 79 10.62 -1.61 -15.45
CA GLU A 79 11.18 -2.17 -16.70
C GLU A 79 10.11 -2.62 -17.69
N GLU A 80 8.90 -2.93 -17.22
CA GLU A 80 7.75 -3.33 -18.06
C GLU A 80 6.59 -2.31 -17.97
N LYS A 81 6.91 -1.03 -17.70
CA LYS A 81 5.93 0.04 -17.46
C LYS A 81 4.89 0.15 -18.56
N ASP A 82 5.31 0.14 -19.83
CA ASP A 82 4.41 0.31 -20.98
C ASP A 82 3.38 -0.84 -21.09
N LYS A 83 3.64 -1.97 -20.45
CA LYS A 83 2.76 -3.13 -20.43
C LYS A 83 1.80 -3.14 -19.23
N TRP A 84 2.30 -2.75 -18.05
CA TRP A 84 1.56 -2.91 -16.79
C TRP A 84 1.13 -1.60 -16.13
N GLY A 85 1.95 -0.56 -16.24
CA GLY A 85 1.85 0.69 -15.47
C GLY A 85 0.50 1.39 -15.60
N ASP A 86 -0.09 1.43 -16.80
CA ASP A 86 -1.36 2.13 -17.08
C ASP A 86 -2.55 1.62 -16.26
N LYS A 87 -2.48 0.40 -15.71
CA LYS A 87 -3.54 -0.20 -14.90
C LYS A 87 -3.15 -0.42 -13.44
N ILE A 88 -1.99 0.08 -13.03
CA ILE A 88 -1.55 0.02 -11.63
C ILE A 88 -1.61 1.43 -11.04
N TYR A 89 -2.46 1.57 -10.03
CA TYR A 89 -2.55 2.79 -9.23
C TYR A 89 -1.76 2.60 -7.94
N MET A 90 -0.82 3.49 -7.65
CA MET A 90 -0.08 3.51 -6.39
C MET A 90 -0.76 4.48 -5.43
N GLU A 91 -1.45 3.93 -4.44
CA GLU A 91 -2.14 4.70 -3.40
C GLU A 91 -1.15 5.40 -2.47
N SER A 92 -1.39 6.68 -2.18
CA SER A 92 -0.58 7.49 -1.26
C SER A 92 -1.37 8.57 -0.52
N GLU A 93 -2.66 8.71 -0.80
CA GLU A 93 -3.57 9.65 -0.15
C GLU A 93 -4.03 9.15 1.23
N TYR A 94 -4.03 7.84 1.44
CA TYR A 94 -4.26 7.22 2.74
C TYR A 94 -3.39 5.98 2.93
N TYR A 95 -3.22 5.56 4.19
CA TYR A 95 -2.54 4.32 4.53
C TYR A 95 -3.40 3.12 4.12
N LEU A 96 -3.38 2.74 2.84
CA LEU A 96 -3.90 1.43 2.40
C LEU A 96 -3.21 0.31 3.17
N GLU A 97 -1.93 0.51 3.40
CA GLU A 97 -1.08 -0.23 4.30
C GLU A 97 -0.20 0.75 5.09
N GLY A 98 0.05 0.44 6.36
CA GLY A 98 0.95 1.23 7.18
C GLY A 98 1.86 0.35 8.02
N TYR A 99 3.13 0.73 8.08
CA TYR A 99 4.14 0.03 8.85
C TYR A 99 3.88 0.20 10.34
N TRP A 100 3.79 -0.92 11.07
CA TRP A 100 3.34 -0.91 12.47
C TRP A 100 4.15 0.03 13.37
N VAL A 101 5.47 0.16 13.16
CA VAL A 101 6.36 1.01 13.98
C VAL A 101 5.92 2.48 13.93
N GLU A 102 5.43 2.94 12.79
CA GLU A 102 4.95 4.32 12.61
C GLU A 102 3.56 4.54 13.25
N ILE A 103 2.79 3.47 13.44
CA ILE A 103 1.38 3.54 13.86
C ILE A 103 1.21 3.29 15.36
N VAL A 104 1.91 2.31 15.94
CA VAL A 104 1.61 1.86 17.32
C VAL A 104 1.80 2.97 18.35
N GLY A 105 2.74 3.89 18.12
CA GLY A 105 2.94 5.06 18.97
C GLY A 105 1.83 6.11 18.87
N THR A 106 1.08 6.14 17.76
CA THR A 106 0.08 7.19 17.47
C THR A 106 -1.36 6.76 17.76
N LEU A 107 -1.58 5.49 18.15
CA LEU A 107 -2.93 4.96 18.41
C LEU A 107 -3.74 5.77 19.43
N GLY A 108 -3.07 6.39 20.40
CA GLY A 108 -3.71 7.30 21.36
C GLY A 108 -4.27 8.55 20.70
N ASP A 109 -3.49 9.19 19.83
CA ASP A 109 -3.88 10.39 19.08
C ASP A 109 -4.99 10.05 18.08
N VAL A 110 -4.86 8.94 17.35
CA VAL A 110 -5.91 8.41 16.47
C VAL A 110 -7.20 8.21 17.26
N ALA A 111 -7.14 7.59 18.44
CA ALA A 111 -8.34 7.40 19.25
C ALA A 111 -8.96 8.73 19.69
N GLU A 112 -8.15 9.73 20.04
CA GLU A 112 -8.63 11.03 20.49
C GLU A 112 -9.26 11.86 19.38
N GLU A 113 -8.70 11.88 18.16
CA GLU A 113 -9.29 12.56 17.01
C GLU A 113 -10.70 12.01 16.70
N TYR A 114 -10.86 10.68 16.72
CA TYR A 114 -12.16 10.06 16.48
C TYR A 114 -13.16 10.34 17.62
N ARG A 115 -12.71 10.33 18.89
CA ARG A 115 -13.55 10.75 20.03
C ARG A 115 -13.93 12.23 19.96
N ALA A 116 -13.04 13.09 19.47
CA ALA A 116 -13.31 14.51 19.29
C ALA A 116 -14.45 14.72 18.27
N ALA A 117 -14.40 14.04 17.13
CA ALA A 117 -15.49 14.07 16.14
C ALA A 117 -16.81 13.51 16.71
N GLU A 118 -16.76 12.41 17.46
CA GLU A 118 -17.95 11.86 18.15
C GLU A 118 -18.56 12.84 19.16
N ARG A 119 -17.74 13.61 19.89
CA ARG A 119 -18.23 14.64 20.82
C ARG A 119 -18.99 15.74 20.09
N GLN A 120 -18.53 16.15 18.92
CA GLN A 120 -19.18 17.18 18.10
C GLN A 120 -20.50 16.69 17.50
N VAL A 121 -20.57 15.42 17.08
CA VAL A 121 -21.69 14.92 16.29
C VAL A 121 -22.31 13.67 16.89
N ARG A 122 -23.52 13.81 17.42
CA ARG A 122 -24.27 12.70 18.04
C ARG A 122 -24.45 11.49 17.10
N ARG A 123 -24.52 11.71 15.78
CA ARG A 123 -24.71 10.62 14.79
C ARG A 123 -23.51 9.68 14.70
N LEU A 124 -22.29 10.19 14.84
CA LEU A 124 -21.05 9.40 14.81
C LEU A 124 -20.90 8.48 16.04
N ARG A 125 -21.61 8.78 17.14
CA ARG A 125 -21.60 7.95 18.37
C ARG A 125 -22.34 6.63 18.20
N ARG A 126 -23.19 6.48 17.17
CA ARG A 126 -23.88 5.23 16.90
C ARG A 126 -22.93 4.29 16.19
N ARG A 127 -22.63 3.15 16.82
CA ARG A 127 -21.86 2.08 16.19
C ARG A 127 -22.74 1.41 15.15
N HIS A 128 -22.43 1.62 13.89
CA HIS A 128 -23.03 0.89 12.78
C HIS A 128 -22.07 -0.24 12.37
N ALA A 129 -22.62 -1.39 11.99
CA ALA A 129 -21.83 -2.38 11.28
C ALA A 129 -21.36 -1.74 9.96
N GLU A 130 -20.07 -1.85 9.64
CA GLU A 130 -19.47 -1.25 8.44
C GLU A 130 -20.18 -1.66 7.13
N LYS A 131 -20.86 -2.80 7.15
CA LYS A 131 -21.71 -3.31 6.06
C LYS A 131 -22.91 -2.41 5.73
N GLY A 132 -23.23 -1.43 6.58
CA GLY A 132 -24.28 -0.42 6.39
C GLY A 132 -23.77 0.85 5.73
N GLY A 133 -23.32 0.74 4.47
CA GLY A 133 -23.40 1.78 3.44
C GLY A 133 -22.46 2.98 3.53
N GLU A 134 -22.04 3.43 2.36
CA GLU A 134 -21.28 4.66 2.04
C GLU A 134 -21.67 5.90 2.88
N TRP A 135 -22.91 5.94 3.39
CA TRP A 135 -23.42 6.94 4.32
C TRP A 135 -22.59 7.09 5.61
N ASN A 136 -22.17 5.98 6.24
CA ASN A 136 -21.35 6.07 7.46
C ASN A 136 -19.92 6.53 7.15
N GLY A 137 -19.31 6.01 6.09
CA GLY A 137 -17.97 6.42 5.65
C GLY A 137 -17.94 7.90 5.27
N GLY A 138 -18.89 8.35 4.45
CA GLY A 138 -19.01 9.75 4.04
C GLY A 138 -19.24 10.72 5.21
N GLN A 139 -19.94 10.28 6.26
CA GLN A 139 -20.06 11.08 7.47
C GLN A 139 -18.75 11.24 8.23
N TRP A 140 -17.92 10.20 8.31
CA TRP A 140 -16.61 10.31 8.92
C TRP A 140 -15.67 11.19 8.10
N GLU A 141 -15.69 11.09 6.77
CA GLU A 141 -14.87 11.95 5.91
C GLU A 141 -15.17 13.44 6.11
N GLU A 142 -16.42 13.84 6.37
CA GLU A 142 -16.77 15.24 6.65
C GLU A 142 -15.95 15.85 7.82
N TYR A 143 -15.63 15.04 8.85
CA TYR A 143 -14.91 15.49 10.05
C TYR A 143 -13.44 15.06 10.08
N MET A 144 -13.07 14.05 9.29
CA MET A 144 -11.69 13.54 9.20
C MET A 144 -10.91 14.14 8.04
N LYS A 145 -11.58 14.88 7.14
CA LYS A 145 -10.92 15.58 6.04
C LYS A 145 -9.93 16.62 6.59
N GLY A 146 -8.67 16.49 6.18
CA GLY A 146 -7.60 17.39 6.63
C GLY A 146 -6.93 16.98 7.94
N VAL A 147 -7.40 15.92 8.62
CA VAL A 147 -6.65 15.29 9.70
C VAL A 147 -5.38 14.68 9.11
N GLU A 148 -4.24 14.93 9.76
CA GLU A 148 -2.95 14.40 9.34
C GLU A 148 -3.00 12.87 9.23
N GLY A 149 -2.39 12.32 8.17
CA GLY A 149 -2.53 10.90 7.81
C GLY A 149 -2.18 9.94 8.94
N TRP A 150 -1.16 10.24 9.75
CA TRP A 150 -0.72 9.41 10.88
C TRP A 150 -1.67 9.43 12.09
N LYS A 151 -2.61 10.39 12.12
CA LYS A 151 -3.72 10.46 13.06
C LYS A 151 -5.01 9.87 12.50
N ARG A 152 -5.03 9.50 11.22
CA ARG A 152 -6.12 8.73 10.62
C ARG A 152 -5.86 7.24 10.83
N ARG A 153 -6.93 6.45 10.93
CA ARG A 153 -6.80 5.00 11.01
C ARG A 153 -6.26 4.47 9.68
N PRO A 154 -5.22 3.62 9.68
CA PRO A 154 -4.82 2.90 8.49
C PRO A 154 -5.93 1.93 8.09
N PHE A 155 -5.99 1.61 6.80
CA PHE A 155 -6.87 0.55 6.30
C PHE A 155 -6.39 -0.81 6.82
N ILE A 156 -5.09 -1.10 6.68
CA ILE A 156 -4.44 -2.26 7.29
C ILE A 156 -3.10 -1.85 7.91
N THR A 157 -2.86 -2.28 9.15
CA THR A 157 -1.52 -2.24 9.77
C THR A 157 -0.79 -3.53 9.46
N HIS A 158 0.35 -3.44 8.77
CA HIS A 158 1.16 -4.62 8.45
C HIS A 158 2.29 -4.81 9.47
N PHE A 159 2.63 -6.07 9.72
CA PHE A 159 3.71 -6.48 10.61
C PHE A 159 4.71 -7.30 9.78
N THR A 160 5.94 -6.82 9.68
CA THR A 160 7.07 -7.46 8.96
C THR A 160 8.09 -8.00 9.93
#